data_AF-A0A6A4HN41-F1
#
_entry.id   AF-A0A6A4HN41-F1
#
_cell.length_a   1.000
_cell.length_b   1.000
_cell.length_c   1.000
_cell.angle_alpha   90.00
_cell.angle_beta   90.00
_cell.angle_gamma   90.00
#
_symmetry.space_group_name_H-M   'P 1'
#
loop_
_entity.id
_entity.type
_entity.pdbx_description
1 polymer ?
#
loop_
_entity_poly.entity_id
_entity_poly.type
_entity_poly.pdbx_seq_one_letter_code
_entity_poly.pdbx_strand_id
1 'polypeptide(L)' 'MPPLLVCKLVFLPPYSPDLNPIKQAFSAIKAFLCWNWHDVSLSIIDRACRMITASKAWEFF' A
#
# COMPACT_ATOMS: atom_id res chain seq x y z
N MET A 1 -0.22 14.42 -29.98
CA MET A 1 -1.24 13.74 -29.15
C MET A 1 -0.50 12.97 -28.06
N PRO A 2 -0.79 13.18 -26.78
CA PRO A 2 -0.20 12.36 -25.73
C PRO A 2 -0.80 10.95 -25.81
N PRO A 3 -0.02 9.88 -25.55
CA PRO A 3 -0.52 8.52 -25.60
C PRO A 3 -1.62 8.35 -24.55
N LEU A 4 -2.74 7.71 -24.94
CA LEU A 4 -3.75 7.24 -24.01
C LEU A 4 -3.08 6.22 -23.07
N LEU A 5 -3.07 6.50 -21.77
CA LEU A 5 -2.53 5.60 -20.77
C LEU A 5 -3.44 4.35 -20.72
N VAL A 6 -3.00 3.25 -21.33
CA VAL A 6 -3.77 2.00 -21.36
C VAL A 6 -3.38 1.18 -20.14
N CYS A 7 -4.34 0.90 -19.26
CA CYS A 7 -4.10 0.07 -18.08
C CYS A 7 -4.22 -1.43 -18.43
N LYS A 8 -3.27 -2.24 -17.97
CA LYS A 8 -3.31 -3.70 -18.09
C LYS A 8 -3.84 -4.30 -16.79
N LEU A 9 -4.91 -5.08 -16.87
CA LEU A 9 -5.36 -5.92 -15.77
C LEU A 9 -4.44 -7.15 -15.67
N VAL A 10 -3.91 -7.40 -14.48
CA VAL A 10 -3.06 -8.57 -14.18
C VAL A 10 -3.89 -9.58 -13.41
N PHE A 11 -3.87 -10.85 -13.83
CA PHE A 11 -4.59 -11.93 -13.15
C PHE A 11 -3.92 -12.25 -11.80
N LEU A 12 -4.74 -12.33 -10.74
CA LEU A 12 -4.33 -12.79 -9.42
C LEU A 12 -5.12 -14.09 -9.11
N PRO A 13 -4.46 -15.22 -8.85
CA PRO A 13 -5.17 -16.45 -8.50
C PRO A 13 -5.95 -16.30 -7.18
N PRO A 14 -7.09 -17.00 -7.02
CA PRO A 14 -7.85 -17.02 -5.77
C PRO A 14 -6.96 -17.40 -4.57
N TYR A 15 -7.23 -16.78 -3.41
CA TYR A 15 -6.53 -17.05 -2.15
C TYR A 15 -5.00 -16.95 -2.23
N SER A 16 -4.46 -16.13 -3.14
CA SER A 16 -3.02 -15.88 -3.28
C SER A 16 -2.62 -14.50 -2.75
N PRO A 17 -2.83 -14.19 -1.46
CA PRO A 17 -2.48 -12.88 -0.91
C PRO A 17 -0.97 -12.60 -0.97
N ASP A 18 -0.15 -13.65 -1.05
CA ASP A 18 1.31 -13.54 -1.16
C ASP A 18 1.74 -12.99 -2.53
N LEU A 19 0.90 -13.14 -3.55
CA LEU A 19 1.13 -12.59 -4.89
C LEU A 19 0.55 -11.17 -5.03
N ASN A 20 -0.08 -10.64 -3.99
CA ASN A 20 -0.65 -9.30 -4.00
C ASN A 20 0.25 -8.31 -3.23
N PRO A 21 0.96 -7.41 -3.93
CA PRO A 21 1.95 -6.50 -3.33
C PRO A 21 1.34 -5.53 -2.31
N ILE A 22 0.02 -5.33 -2.30
CA ILE A 22 -0.65 -4.51 -1.27
C ILE A 22 -0.43 -5.07 0.13
N LYS A 23 -0.17 -6.37 0.28
CA LYS A 23 0.01 -7.03 1.59
C LYS A 23 1.13 -6.39 2.40
N GLN A 24 2.28 -6.09 1.77
CA GLN A 24 3.42 -5.46 2.44
C GLN A 24 3.12 -4.00 2.82
N ALA A 25 2.45 -3.25 1.94
CA ALA A 25 2.02 -1.89 2.23
C ALA A 25 1.06 -1.83 3.44
N PHE A 26 0.04 -2.70 3.47
CA PHE A 26 -0.89 -2.79 4.60
C PHE A 26 -0.22 -3.24 5.89
N SER A 27 0.78 -4.14 5.83
CA SER A 27 1.58 -4.53 7.00
C SER A 27 2.32 -3.33 7.61
N ALA A 28 2.96 -2.51 6.77
CA ALA A 28 3.67 -1.31 7.20
C ALA A 28 2.72 -0.24 7.79
N ILE A 29 1.57 -0.02 7.15
CA ILE A 29 0.52 0.89 7.67
C ILE A 29 0.04 0.40 9.03
N LYS A 30 -0.29 -0.89 9.16
CA LYS A 30 -0.74 -1.48 10.42
C LYS A 30 0.30 -1.32 11.52
N ALA A 31 1.58 -1.59 11.23
CA ALA A 31 2.66 -1.43 12.20
C ALA A 31 2.76 0.03 12.70
N PHE A 32 2.64 1.02 11.80
CA PHE A 32 2.63 2.42 12.18
C PHE A 32 1.43 2.77 13.08
N LEU A 33 0.23 2.32 12.72
CA LEU A 33 -0.97 2.56 13.52
C LEU A 33 -0.86 1.92 14.92
N CYS A 34 -0.33 0.70 15.01
CA CYS A 34 -0.11 0.03 16.30
C CYS A 34 0.89 0.78 17.18
N TRP A 35 1.94 1.36 16.61
CA TRP A 35 2.87 2.20 17.37
C TRP A 35 2.18 3.49 17.85
N ASN A 36 1.35 4.10 17.01
CA ASN A 36 0.65 5.36 17.30
C ASN A 36 -0.75 5.14 17.87
N TRP A 37 -1.00 4.05 18.61
CA TRP A 37 -2.34 3.61 19.00
C TRP A 37 -3.16 4.63 19.82
N HIS A 38 -2.50 5.58 20.48
CA HIS A 38 -3.14 6.65 21.24
C HIS A 38 -3.73 7.76 20.36
N ASP A 39 -3.27 7.89 19.11
CA ASP A 39 -3.75 8.90 18.16
C ASP A 39 -4.97 8.37 17.41
N VAL A 40 -6.15 8.80 17.85
CA VAL A 40 -7.45 8.44 17.25
C VAL A 40 -7.91 9.42 16.17
N SER A 41 -7.08 10.42 15.81
CA SER A 41 -7.42 11.37 14.75
C SER A 41 -7.47 10.67 13.40
N LEU A 42 -8.41 11.06 12.54
CA LEU A 42 -8.44 10.59 11.14
C LEU A 42 -7.16 10.94 10.37
N SER A 43 -6.43 12.00 10.78
CA SER A 43 -5.15 12.37 10.18
C SER A 43 -4.06 11.32 10.34
N ILE A 44 -4.19 10.39 11.30
CA ILE A 44 -3.21 9.32 11.49
C ILE A 44 -3.16 8.38 10.29
N ILE A 45 -4.28 8.21 9.58
CA ILE A 45 -4.37 7.37 8.38
C ILE A 45 -3.60 8.01 7.23
N ASP A 46 -3.76 9.33 6.99
CA ASP A 46 -2.99 10.06 5.98
C ASP A 46 -1.48 9.97 6.27
N ARG A 47 -1.07 10.16 7.53
CA ARG A 47 0.33 10.02 7.95
C ARG A 47 0.86 8.61 7.73
N ALA A 48 0.07 7.58 8.05
CA ALA A 48 0.45 6.19 7.82
C ALA A 48 0.65 5.90 6.31
N CYS A 49 -0.27 6.37 5.47
CA CYS A 49 -0.17 6.22 4.02
C CYS A 49 1.07 6.92 3.45
N ARG A 50 1.42 8.12 3.94
CA ARG A 50 2.62 8.87 3.51
C ARG A 50 3.94 8.14 3.78
N MET A 51 3.95 7.16 4.69
CA MET A 51 5.14 6.34 4.93
C MET A 51 5.44 5.35 3.82
N ILE A 52 4.47 5.08 2.94
CA ILE A 52 4.63 4.22 1.77
C ILE A 52 5.19 5.07 0.63
N THR A 53 6.52 5.20 0.59
CA THR A 53 7.23 5.93 -0.46
C THR A 53 7.32 5.10 -1.73
N ALA A 54 7.60 5.74 -2.87
CA ALA A 54 7.83 5.04 -4.14
C ALA A 54 8.97 4.02 -4.04
N SER A 55 10.03 4.33 -3.27
CA SER A 55 11.14 3.40 -3.02
C SER A 55 10.68 2.13 -2.31
N LYS A 56 9.87 2.26 -1.25
CA LYS A 56 9.32 1.10 -0.54
C LYS A 56 8.35 0.32 -1.41
N ALA A 57 7.52 1.02 -2.17
CA ALA A 57 6.57 0.38 -3.09
C ALA A 57 7.31 -0.43 -4.16
N TRP A 58 8.46 0.03 -4.64
CA TRP A 58 9.28 -0.73 -5.58
C TRP A 58 9.84 -2.02 -4.97
N GLU A 59 10.23 -2.00 -3.70
CA GLU A 59 10.68 -3.20 -2.97
C GLU A 59 9.58 -4.24 -2.73
N PHE A 60 8.31 -3.89 -2.98
CA PHE A 60 7.18 -4.80 -2.81
C PHE A 60 6.90 -5.68 -4.05
N PHE A 61 7.55 -5.38 -5.20
CA PHE A 61 7.42 -6.10 -6.46
C PHE A 61 8.71 -6.87 -6.79
#